data_AF-A0A949UTL9-F1
#
_entry.id   AF-A0A949UTL9-F1
#
_cell.length_a   1.000
_cell.length_b   1.000
_cell.length_c   1.000
_cell.angle_alpha   90.00
_cell.angle_beta   90.00
_cell.angle_gamma   90.00
#
_symmetry.space_group_name_H-M   'P 1'
#
loop_
_entity.id
_entity.type
_entity.pdbx_description
1 polymer ?
#
loop_
_entity_poly.entity_id
_entity_poly.type
_entity_poly.pdbx_seq_one_letter_code
_entity_poly.pdbx_strand_id
1 'polypeptide(L)'
;MASELKPCPFCGGKAYMKRVRDRHPNDGEWDTCCEDCGATIPEGYTEEAATRDWNTRPAPAATDTGLVTVAWMIYKPGGTPLTTPIKENAKGFNSADELVTRSQAEELLAAEREGKRFWQNEYTQKSKLLLKAEADKAAKDARIAELEDGIQHASVWLALSFPNAAGKLIADLDALLRAKEASHGE
;
A
#
# COMPACT_ATOMS: atom_id res chain seq x y z
N MET A 1 -23.93 28.88 27.16
CA MET A 1 -25.16 29.14 26.40
C MET A 1 -25.11 28.33 25.11
N ALA A 2 -25.46 27.05 25.20
CA ALA A 2 -25.71 26.17 24.05
C ALA A 2 -27.01 25.43 24.37
N SER A 3 -28.14 26.16 24.34
CA SER A 3 -29.46 25.69 24.76
C SER A 3 -30.28 25.09 23.62
N GLU A 4 -29.72 25.02 22.41
CA GLU A 4 -30.42 24.48 21.23
C GLU A 4 -29.89 23.09 20.87
N LEU A 5 -30.81 22.15 20.68
CA LEU A 5 -30.52 20.80 20.20
C LEU A 5 -30.18 20.84 18.70
N LYS A 6 -29.06 20.22 18.33
CA LYS A 6 -28.71 20.00 16.93
C LYS A 6 -29.68 18.98 16.30
N PRO A 7 -29.85 19.01 14.97
CA PRO A 7 -30.61 17.98 14.26
C PRO A 7 -30.06 16.58 14.51
N CYS A 8 -30.95 15.58 14.41
CA CYS A 8 -30.63 14.19 14.66
C CYS A 8 -29.38 13.75 13.90
N PRO A 9 -28.40 13.12 14.56
CA PRO A 9 -27.18 12.68 13.89
C PRO A 9 -27.38 11.53 12.89
N PHE A 10 -28.53 10.84 12.95
CA PHE A 10 -28.81 9.68 12.12
C PHE A 10 -29.62 10.02 10.87
N CYS A 11 -30.66 10.87 10.99
CA CYS A 11 -31.55 11.20 9.88
C CYS A 11 -31.61 12.69 9.53
N GLY A 12 -30.94 13.58 10.28
CA GLY A 12 -31.05 15.03 10.12
C GLY A 12 -32.39 15.61 10.59
N GLY A 13 -33.27 14.77 11.13
CA GLY A 13 -34.59 15.13 11.65
C GLY A 13 -34.58 16.01 12.88
N LYS A 14 -35.74 16.56 13.23
CA LYS A 14 -35.86 17.45 14.39
C LYS A 14 -35.66 16.67 15.70
N ALA A 15 -34.87 17.25 16.59
CA ALA A 15 -34.64 16.72 17.93
C ALA A 15 -35.51 17.47 18.95
N TYR A 16 -35.97 16.75 19.97
CA TYR A 16 -36.74 17.30 21.08
C TYR A 16 -36.30 16.67 22.39
N MET A 17 -36.52 17.38 23.49
CA MET A 17 -36.27 16.88 24.84
C MET A 17 -37.57 16.66 25.58
N LYS A 18 -37.63 15.61 26.39
CA LYS A 18 -38.76 15.34 27.28
C LYS A 18 -38.25 14.97 28.66
N ARG A 19 -38.94 15.44 29.69
CA ARG A 19 -38.68 15.00 31.07
C ARG A 19 -39.40 13.67 31.30
N VAL A 20 -38.66 12.65 31.69
CA VAL A 20 -39.23 11.34 32.03
C VAL A 20 -39.83 11.44 33.43
N ARG A 21 -41.10 11.10 33.56
CA ARG A 21 -41.78 10.93 34.84
C ARG A 21 -42.08 9.45 35.02
N ASP A 22 -42.00 8.96 36.26
CA ASP A 22 -42.52 7.66 36.70
C ASP A 22 -41.73 6.40 36.29
N ARG A 23 -40.49 6.52 35.81
CA ARG A 23 -39.67 5.35 35.38
C ARG A 23 -38.53 4.95 36.32
N HIS A 24 -38.07 5.84 37.20
CA HIS A 24 -36.94 5.60 38.11
C HIS A 24 -37.15 6.31 39.46
N PRO A 25 -36.53 5.89 40.59
CA PRO A 25 -36.70 6.52 41.91
C PRO A 25 -36.23 7.99 41.99
N ASN A 26 -35.55 8.47 40.94
CA ASN A 26 -35.09 9.85 40.80
C ASN A 26 -35.98 10.57 39.76
N ASP A 27 -37.09 11.14 40.23
CA ASP A 27 -38.03 11.90 39.40
C ASP A 27 -37.40 13.19 38.84
N GLY A 28 -36.68 13.12 37.72
CA GLY A 28 -35.97 14.30 37.22
C GLY A 28 -35.20 14.18 35.91
N GLU A 29 -35.12 12.99 35.31
CA GLU A 29 -34.23 12.76 34.17
C GLU A 29 -34.80 13.29 32.85
N TRP A 30 -33.88 13.69 31.97
CA TRP A 30 -34.17 14.27 30.66
C TRP A 30 -33.72 13.33 29.54
N ASP A 31 -34.66 13.00 28.66
CA ASP A 31 -34.43 12.23 27.43
C ASP A 31 -34.33 13.17 26.24
N THR A 32 -33.32 12.98 25.40
CA THR A 32 -33.29 13.60 24.07
C THR A 32 -33.66 12.59 22.99
N CYS A 33 -34.63 12.94 22.16
CA CYS A 33 -35.25 12.07 21.16
C CYS A 33 -35.27 12.75 19.78
N CYS A 34 -35.26 11.96 18.71
CA CYS A 34 -35.61 12.42 17.36
C CYS A 34 -37.09 12.17 17.05
N GLU A 35 -37.79 13.18 16.52
CA GLU A 35 -39.20 13.06 16.10
C GLU A 35 -39.37 12.08 14.93
N ASP A 36 -38.40 12.03 14.00
CA ASP A 36 -38.55 11.31 12.73
C ASP A 36 -38.14 9.83 12.81
N CYS A 37 -37.00 9.52 13.44
CA CYS A 37 -36.45 8.16 13.47
C CYS A 37 -36.52 7.50 14.85
N GLY A 38 -36.98 8.21 15.88
CA GLY A 38 -37.08 7.70 17.25
C GLY A 38 -35.74 7.44 17.93
N ALA A 39 -34.62 7.90 17.37
CA ALA A 39 -33.31 7.76 18.00
C ALA A 39 -33.27 8.48 19.35
N THR A 40 -32.78 7.77 20.38
CA THR A 40 -32.68 8.23 21.76
C THR A 40 -31.26 8.01 22.27
N ILE A 41 -30.72 8.96 23.02
CA ILE A 41 -29.47 8.79 23.78
C ILE A 41 -29.79 8.48 25.26
N PRO A 42 -28.84 7.87 26.01
CA PRO A 42 -29.03 7.56 27.43
C PRO A 42 -29.38 8.80 28.27
N GLU A 43 -30.13 8.57 29.36
CA GLU A 43 -30.71 9.57 30.26
C GLU A 43 -29.65 10.50 30.88
N GLY A 44 -29.88 11.82 30.77
CA GLY A 44 -29.09 12.84 31.47
C GLY A 44 -29.82 13.30 32.74
N TYR A 45 -29.09 13.42 33.85
CA TYR A 45 -29.67 13.93 35.11
C TYR A 45 -30.11 15.40 35.06
N THR A 46 -29.62 16.17 34.07
CA THR A 46 -30.03 17.58 33.83
C THR A 46 -30.26 17.84 32.35
N GLU A 47 -31.04 18.88 32.03
CA GLU A 47 -31.34 19.32 30.66
C GLU A 47 -30.06 19.68 29.88
N GLU A 48 -29.09 20.30 30.55
CA GLU A 48 -27.81 20.69 29.96
C GLU A 48 -26.94 19.47 29.66
N ALA A 49 -26.95 18.47 30.53
CA ALA A 49 -26.22 17.22 30.31
C ALA A 49 -26.79 16.48 29.09
N ALA A 50 -28.12 16.34 29.02
CA ALA A 50 -28.80 15.74 27.89
C ALA A 50 -28.53 16.50 26.57
N THR A 51 -28.56 17.84 26.62
CA THR A 51 -28.25 18.70 25.46
C THR A 51 -26.80 18.52 25.00
N ARG A 52 -25.85 18.55 25.94
CA ARG A 52 -24.42 18.36 25.64
C ARG A 52 -24.17 17.00 25.02
N ASP A 53 -24.76 15.95 25.57
CA ASP A 53 -24.51 14.59 25.14
C ASP A 53 -25.12 14.34 23.74
N TRP A 54 -26.30 14.90 23.45
CA TRP A 54 -26.88 14.89 22.10
C TRP A 54 -26.06 15.66 21.08
N ASN A 55 -25.52 16.82 21.48
CA ASN A 55 -24.77 17.71 20.61
C ASN A 55 -23.31 17.29 20.40
N THR A 56 -22.81 16.36 21.22
CA THR A 56 -21.46 15.80 21.14
C THR A 56 -21.44 14.68 20.10
N ARG A 57 -20.88 14.98 18.92
CA ARG A 57 -20.64 13.97 17.89
C ARG A 57 -19.25 13.38 18.13
N PRO A 58 -19.07 12.06 18.15
CA PRO A 58 -17.72 11.49 18.11
C PRO A 58 -17.01 12.03 16.85
N ALA A 59 -15.76 12.45 17.00
CA ALA A 59 -14.94 12.83 15.87
C ALA A 59 -14.91 11.65 14.88
N PRO A 60 -15.02 11.88 13.56
CA PRO A 60 -14.89 10.80 12.59
C PRO A 60 -13.54 10.11 12.82
N ALA A 61 -13.57 8.82 13.17
CA ALA A 61 -12.35 8.06 13.34
C ALA A 61 -11.63 8.00 11.99
N ALA A 62 -10.41 8.54 11.93
CA ALA A 62 -9.57 8.52 10.75
C ALA A 62 -9.21 7.07 10.39
N THR A 63 -10.00 6.45 9.51
CA THR A 63 -9.68 5.21 8.81
C THR A 63 -9.47 5.56 7.35
N ASP A 64 -8.31 6.13 7.05
CA ASP A 64 -7.91 6.62 5.73
C ASP A 64 -7.46 5.49 4.77
N THR A 65 -8.09 4.32 4.91
CA THR A 65 -8.17 3.28 3.89
C THR A 65 -9.62 2.89 3.57
N GLY A 66 -10.63 3.47 4.24
CA GLY A 66 -12.05 3.37 3.88
C GLY A 66 -12.69 1.97 3.89
N LEU A 67 -11.95 0.91 4.22
CA LEU A 67 -12.48 -0.46 4.27
C LEU A 67 -12.10 -1.13 5.58
N VAL A 68 -12.94 -0.92 6.58
CA VAL A 68 -13.12 -1.91 7.65
C VAL A 68 -14.63 -2.16 7.74
N THR A 69 -15.13 -3.07 6.91
CA THR A 69 -16.43 -3.69 7.15
C THR A 69 -16.20 -5.16 7.40
N VAL A 70 -15.80 -5.47 8.63
CA VAL A 70 -15.83 -6.82 9.15
C VAL A 70 -17.31 -7.17 9.36
N ALA A 71 -17.98 -7.71 8.35
CA ALA A 71 -19.27 -8.34 8.57
C ALA A 71 -19.00 -9.72 9.17
N TRP A 72 -19.50 -9.94 10.39
CA TRP A 72 -19.29 -11.17 11.15
C TRP A 72 -20.39 -12.18 10.84
N MET A 73 -20.04 -13.37 10.32
CA MET A 73 -21.00 -14.48 10.19
C MET A 73 -20.95 -15.35 11.45
N ILE A 74 -22.03 -15.40 12.23
CA ILE A 74 -22.13 -16.30 13.39
C ILE A 74 -22.94 -17.53 12.99
N TYR A 75 -22.41 -18.72 13.33
CA TYR A 75 -23.12 -19.98 13.14
C TYR A 75 -23.91 -20.35 14.41
N LYS A 76 -25.14 -20.84 14.24
CA LYS A 76 -25.87 -21.49 15.34
C LYS A 76 -25.23 -22.85 15.69
N PRO A 77 -25.42 -23.37 16.91
CA PRO A 77 -25.18 -24.78 17.20
C PRO A 77 -25.99 -25.64 16.21
N GLY A 78 -25.30 -26.39 15.34
CA GLY A 78 -25.90 -27.10 14.21
C GLY A 78 -25.54 -26.56 12.81
N GLY A 79 -24.69 -25.53 12.71
CA GLY A 79 -24.02 -25.12 11.46
C GLY A 79 -24.83 -24.21 10.54
N THR A 80 -26.01 -23.75 10.93
CA THR A 80 -26.80 -22.81 10.12
C THR A 80 -26.30 -21.37 10.34
N PRO A 81 -25.92 -20.64 9.27
CA PRO A 81 -25.47 -19.26 9.40
C PRO A 81 -26.64 -18.34 9.79
N LEU A 82 -26.41 -17.42 10.74
CA LEU A 82 -27.30 -16.30 10.98
C LEU A 82 -27.09 -15.26 9.86
N THR A 83 -28.14 -14.98 9.09
CA THR A 83 -28.11 -14.05 7.95
C THR A 83 -28.37 -12.59 8.33
N THR A 84 -28.65 -12.30 9.60
CA THR A 84 -28.90 -10.95 10.09
C THR A 84 -27.59 -10.26 10.49
N PRO A 85 -27.30 -9.04 10.03
CA PRO A 85 -26.10 -8.31 10.42
C PRO A 85 -26.12 -8.05 11.93
N ILE A 86 -25.06 -8.49 12.62
CA ILE A 86 -24.94 -8.40 14.07
C ILE A 86 -24.07 -7.19 14.41
N LYS A 87 -24.50 -6.39 15.39
CA LYS A 87 -23.73 -5.24 15.89
C LYS A 87 -22.40 -5.72 16.49
N GLU A 88 -21.38 -4.87 16.41
CA GLU A 88 -19.98 -5.08 16.83
C GLU A 88 -19.81 -5.59 18.29
N ASN A 89 -20.85 -5.47 19.09
CA ASN A 89 -20.90 -5.83 20.51
C ASN A 89 -21.03 -7.34 20.76
N ALA A 90 -21.16 -8.18 19.71
CA ALA A 90 -21.34 -9.62 19.83
C ALA A 90 -20.02 -10.44 19.86
N LYS A 91 -18.95 -9.87 20.41
CA LYS A 91 -17.59 -10.46 20.52
C LYS A 91 -17.49 -11.73 21.41
N GLY A 92 -18.59 -12.43 21.68
CA GLY A 92 -18.65 -13.62 22.54
C GLY A 92 -18.92 -14.95 21.82
N PHE A 93 -19.07 -14.98 20.50
CA PHE A 93 -19.39 -16.21 19.74
C PHE A 93 -18.16 -16.75 19.00
N ASN A 94 -17.88 -18.04 19.19
CA ASN A 94 -16.62 -18.74 18.89
C ASN A 94 -16.32 -19.06 17.40
N SER A 95 -16.94 -18.37 16.45
CA SER A 95 -16.57 -18.53 15.02
C SER A 95 -17.20 -17.39 14.24
N ALA A 96 -16.40 -16.42 13.87
CA ALA A 96 -16.85 -15.29 13.09
C ALA A 96 -15.85 -15.07 11.95
N ASP A 97 -16.25 -15.48 10.74
CA ASP A 97 -15.45 -15.27 9.53
C ASP A 97 -15.70 -13.84 9.01
N GLU A 98 -14.62 -13.17 8.59
CA GLU A 98 -14.63 -11.82 8.04
C GLU A 98 -15.16 -11.83 6.60
N LEU A 99 -16.33 -11.23 6.36
CA LEU A 99 -16.93 -11.14 5.03
C LEU A 99 -16.72 -9.76 4.42
N VAL A 100 -16.03 -9.72 3.29
CA VAL A 100 -15.91 -8.53 2.41
C VAL A 100 -17.18 -8.42 1.55
N THR A 101 -17.73 -7.23 1.36
CA THR A 101 -18.87 -7.05 0.43
C THR A 101 -18.42 -7.23 -1.03
N ARG A 102 -19.34 -7.62 -1.93
CA ARG A 102 -18.98 -7.86 -3.34
C ARG A 102 -18.32 -6.66 -4.02
N SER A 103 -18.81 -5.44 -3.78
CA SER A 103 -18.23 -4.22 -4.35
C SER A 103 -16.80 -3.97 -3.86
N GLN A 104 -16.53 -4.25 -2.59
CA GLN A 104 -15.19 -4.14 -2.02
C GLN A 104 -14.26 -5.23 -2.56
N ALA A 105 -14.75 -6.45 -2.76
CA ALA A 105 -13.99 -7.52 -3.40
C ALA A 105 -13.63 -7.16 -4.86
N GLU A 106 -14.55 -6.53 -5.60
CA GLU A 106 -14.29 -6.05 -6.96
C GLU A 106 -13.25 -4.92 -6.98
N GLU A 107 -13.28 -3.99 -6.02
CA GLU A 107 -12.28 -2.93 -5.87
C GLU A 107 -10.89 -3.48 -5.51
N LEU A 108 -10.81 -4.42 -4.57
CA LEU A 108 -9.55 -5.09 -4.20
C LEU A 108 -8.96 -5.88 -5.38
N LEU A 109 -9.80 -6.60 -6.13
CA LEU A 109 -9.37 -7.31 -7.33
C LEU A 109 -8.93 -6.35 -8.44
N ALA A 110 -9.56 -5.19 -8.57
CA ALA A 110 -9.12 -4.16 -9.52
C ALA A 110 -7.74 -3.63 -9.12
N ALA A 111 -7.56 -3.21 -7.87
CA ALA A 111 -6.28 -2.73 -7.35
C ALA A 111 -5.16 -3.77 -7.50
N GLU A 112 -5.45 -5.05 -7.21
CA GLU A 112 -4.49 -6.14 -7.39
C GLU A 112 -4.11 -6.32 -8.87
N ARG A 113 -5.08 -6.25 -9.79
CA ARG A 113 -4.82 -6.33 -11.24
C ARG A 113 -3.98 -5.16 -11.71
N GLU A 114 -4.22 -3.94 -11.20
CA GLU A 114 -3.42 -2.77 -11.55
C GLU A 114 -1.99 -2.88 -11.04
N GLY A 115 -1.80 -3.33 -9.79
CA GLY A 115 -0.48 -3.61 -9.24
C GLY A 115 0.27 -4.67 -10.06
N LYS A 116 -0.39 -5.77 -10.41
CA LYS A 116 0.18 -6.81 -11.28
C LYS A 116 0.56 -6.27 -12.66
N ARG A 117 -0.31 -5.45 -13.27
CA ARG A 117 -0.06 -4.82 -14.57
C ARG A 117 1.15 -3.87 -14.52
N PHE A 118 1.29 -3.11 -13.43
CA PHE A 118 2.46 -2.25 -13.22
C PHE A 118 3.77 -3.07 -13.22
N TRP A 119 3.84 -4.12 -12.40
CA TRP A 119 5.05 -4.96 -12.30
C TRP A 119 5.35 -5.70 -13.61
N GLN A 120 4.33 -6.16 -14.34
CA GLN A 120 4.52 -6.78 -15.66
C GLN A 120 5.13 -5.79 -16.67
N ASN A 121 4.65 -4.55 -16.68
CA ASN A 121 5.20 -3.50 -17.54
C ASN A 121 6.65 -3.17 -17.18
N GLU A 122 6.95 -3.02 -15.89
CA GLU A 122 8.30 -2.72 -15.41
C GLU A 122 9.28 -3.86 -15.76
N TYR A 123 8.88 -5.12 -15.51
CA TYR A 123 9.66 -6.30 -15.87
C TYR A 123 9.93 -6.35 -17.38
N THR A 124 8.91 -6.09 -18.19
CA THR A 124 9.04 -6.05 -19.65
C THR A 124 10.01 -4.97 -20.11
N GLN A 125 9.97 -3.78 -19.51
CA GLN A 125 10.92 -2.70 -19.83
C GLN A 125 12.35 -3.06 -19.43
N LYS A 126 12.56 -3.59 -18.22
CA LYS A 126 13.87 -4.03 -17.74
C LYS A 126 14.45 -5.15 -18.62
N SER A 127 13.63 -6.13 -19.01
CA SER A 127 14.03 -7.20 -19.92
C SER A 127 14.50 -6.66 -21.29
N LYS A 128 13.78 -5.69 -21.87
CA LYS A 128 14.21 -5.03 -23.12
C LYS A 128 15.54 -4.30 -22.98
N LEU A 129 15.76 -3.61 -21.85
CA LEU A 129 17.02 -2.92 -21.59
C LEU A 129 18.19 -3.89 -21.42
N LEU A 130 17.96 -5.03 -20.75
CA LEU A 130 18.97 -6.07 -20.61
C LEU A 130 19.37 -6.67 -21.96
N LEU A 131 18.40 -7.03 -22.80
CA LEU A 131 18.67 -7.54 -24.15
C LEU A 131 19.45 -6.52 -24.99
N LYS A 132 19.13 -5.24 -24.88
CA LYS A 132 19.88 -4.17 -25.56
C LYS A 132 21.32 -4.08 -25.03
N ALA A 133 21.51 -4.12 -23.72
CA ALA A 133 22.84 -4.06 -23.12
C ALA A 133 23.70 -5.29 -23.50
N GLU A 134 23.11 -6.48 -23.58
CA GLU A 134 23.77 -7.69 -24.06
C GLU A 134 24.18 -7.55 -25.53
N ALA A 135 23.32 -7.01 -26.39
CA ALA A 135 23.65 -6.75 -27.79
C ALA A 135 24.78 -5.71 -27.94
N ASP A 136 24.72 -4.61 -27.17
CA ASP A 136 25.77 -3.59 -27.16
C ASP A 136 27.11 -4.16 -26.66
N LYS A 137 27.07 -5.05 -25.67
CA LYS A 137 28.27 -5.76 -25.19
C LYS A 137 28.84 -6.67 -26.28
N ALA A 138 28.03 -7.50 -26.91
CA ALA A 138 28.46 -8.38 -27.99
C ALA A 138 29.05 -7.60 -29.17
N ALA A 139 28.49 -6.45 -29.53
CA ALA A 139 29.02 -5.57 -30.57
C ALA A 139 30.39 -4.98 -30.20
N LYS A 140 30.58 -4.59 -28.92
CA LYS A 140 31.88 -4.13 -28.42
C LYS A 140 32.91 -5.25 -28.43
N ASP A 141 32.55 -6.44 -27.96
CA ASP A 141 33.43 -7.60 -27.94
C ASP A 141 33.88 -7.98 -29.36
N ALA A 142 32.96 -7.95 -30.33
CA ALA A 142 33.28 -8.18 -31.75
C ALA A 142 34.26 -7.12 -32.30
N ARG A 143 34.05 -5.85 -31.98
CA ARG A 143 34.94 -4.75 -32.41
C ARG A 143 36.33 -4.84 -31.75
N ILE A 144 36.40 -5.29 -30.49
CA ILE A 144 37.67 -5.55 -29.80
C ILE A 144 38.40 -6.68 -30.52
N ALA A 145 37.72 -7.78 -30.84
CA ALA A 145 38.33 -8.91 -31.56
C ALA A 145 38.89 -8.51 -32.94
N GLU A 146 38.16 -7.67 -33.70
CA GLU A 146 38.64 -7.14 -34.99
C GLU A 146 39.91 -6.27 -34.82
N LEU A 147 39.95 -5.44 -33.78
CA LEU A 147 41.14 -4.63 -33.46
C LEU A 147 42.31 -5.50 -33.02
N GLU A 148 42.08 -6.53 -32.22
CA GLU A 148 43.11 -7.48 -31.79
C GLU A 148 43.70 -8.24 -32.98
N ASP A 149 42.88 -8.70 -33.92
CA ASP A 149 43.33 -9.32 -35.16
C ASP A 149 44.17 -8.35 -36.01
N GLY A 150 43.70 -7.10 -36.17
CA GLY A 150 44.44 -6.05 -36.87
C GLY A 150 45.80 -5.75 -36.23
N ILE A 151 45.88 -5.73 -34.90
CA ILE A 151 47.13 -5.55 -34.16
C ILE A 151 48.06 -6.75 -34.37
N GLN A 152 47.55 -7.98 -34.30
CA GLN A 152 48.33 -9.19 -34.54
C GLN A 152 48.90 -9.20 -35.96
N HIS A 153 48.08 -8.91 -36.97
CA HIS A 153 48.51 -8.85 -38.36
C HIS A 153 49.58 -7.76 -38.59
N ALA A 154 49.39 -6.57 -38.01
CA ALA A 154 50.37 -5.49 -38.06
C ALA A 154 51.69 -5.87 -37.36
N SER A 155 51.61 -6.56 -36.23
CA SER A 155 52.78 -7.06 -35.48
C SER A 155 53.59 -8.05 -36.32
N VAL A 156 52.92 -9.04 -36.94
CA VAL A 156 53.57 -9.99 -37.86
C VAL A 156 54.22 -9.27 -39.03
N TRP A 157 53.52 -8.32 -39.66
CA TRP A 157 54.05 -7.55 -40.78
C TRP A 157 55.31 -6.74 -40.39
N LEU A 158 55.29 -6.08 -39.22
CA LEU A 158 56.44 -5.34 -38.70
C LEU A 158 57.63 -6.26 -38.41
N ALA A 159 57.39 -7.43 -37.81
CA ALA A 159 58.43 -8.40 -37.51
C ALA A 159 59.12 -8.93 -38.78
N LEU A 160 58.36 -9.17 -39.84
CA LEU A 160 58.88 -9.60 -41.14
C LEU A 160 59.63 -8.49 -41.87
N SER A 161 59.13 -7.25 -41.79
CA SER A 161 59.70 -6.12 -42.53
C SER A 161 60.93 -5.52 -41.85
N PHE A 162 61.03 -5.63 -40.52
CA PHE A 162 62.07 -4.98 -39.71
C PHE A 162 62.63 -5.89 -38.60
N PRO A 163 63.26 -7.03 -38.93
CA PRO A 163 63.62 -8.06 -37.94
C PRO A 163 64.54 -7.55 -36.81
N ASN A 164 65.49 -6.65 -37.13
CA ASN A 164 66.43 -6.11 -36.14
C ASN A 164 65.85 -4.97 -35.29
N ALA A 165 64.86 -4.23 -35.80
CA ALA A 165 64.24 -3.12 -35.07
C ALA A 165 63.04 -3.59 -34.23
N ALA A 166 62.31 -4.60 -34.72
CA ALA A 166 61.17 -5.19 -34.02
C ALA A 166 61.58 -5.80 -32.67
N GLY A 167 62.72 -6.51 -32.60
CA GLY A 167 63.20 -7.10 -31.35
C GLY A 167 63.46 -6.07 -30.25
N LYS A 168 64.01 -4.89 -30.61
CA LYS A 168 64.26 -3.81 -29.65
C LYS A 168 62.95 -3.15 -29.19
N LEU A 169 62.03 -2.86 -30.12
CA LEU A 169 60.73 -2.27 -29.80
C LEU A 169 59.89 -3.17 -28.90
N ILE A 170 59.89 -4.49 -29.14
CA ILE A 170 59.19 -5.46 -28.30
C ILE A 170 59.78 -5.46 -26.88
N ALA A 171 61.11 -5.50 -26.75
CA ALA A 171 61.77 -5.46 -25.44
C ALA A 171 61.48 -4.16 -24.66
N ASP A 172 61.46 -3.02 -25.34
CA ASP A 172 61.15 -1.72 -24.74
C ASP A 172 59.67 -1.64 -24.30
N LEU A 173 58.73 -2.17 -25.10
CA LEU A 173 57.31 -2.22 -24.75
C LEU A 173 57.04 -3.13 -23.54
N ASP A 174 57.68 -4.30 -23.50
CA ASP A 174 57.55 -5.27 -22.40
C ASP A 174 58.08 -4.68 -21.09
N ALA A 175 59.18 -3.92 -21.15
CA ALA A 175 59.73 -3.20 -20.00
C ALA A 175 58.78 -2.09 -19.49
N LEU A 176 58.15 -1.34 -20.40
CA LEU A 176 57.16 -0.31 -20.03
C LEU A 176 55.89 -0.91 -19.41
N LEU A 177 55.42 -2.05 -19.93
CA LEU A 177 54.27 -2.76 -19.37
C LEU A 177 54.54 -3.23 -17.94
N ARG A 178 55.68 -3.86 -17.68
CA ARG A 178 56.10 -4.28 -16.33
C ARG A 178 56.24 -3.09 -15.38
N ALA A 179 56.80 -1.97 -15.84
CA ALA A 179 56.91 -0.76 -15.03
C ALA A 179 55.53 -0.19 -14.65
N LYS A 180 54.56 -0.25 -15.57
CA LYS A 180 53.20 0.23 -15.33
C LYS A 180 52.41 -0.68 -14.38
N GLU A 181 52.54 -2.00 -14.53
CA GLU A 181 51.94 -2.97 -13.60
C GLU A 181 52.49 -2.79 -12.18
N ALA A 182 53.79 -2.55 -12.03
CA ALA A 182 54.41 -2.26 -10.73
C ALA A 182 53.86 -0.97 -10.08
N SER A 183 53.52 0.05 -10.88
CA SER A 183 52.97 1.32 -10.37
C SER A 183 51.48 1.30 -10.00
N HIS A 184 50.73 0.28 -10.43
CA HIS A 184 49.29 0.14 -10.12
C HIS A 184 49.00 -0.83 -8.97
N GLY A 185 50.04 -1.50 -8.46
CA GLY A 185 49.94 -2.44 -7.33
C GLY A 185 50.14 -1.82 -5.94
N GLU A 186 50.39 -0.51 -5.86
CA GLU A 186 50.41 0.29 -4.60
C GLU A 186 49.10 1.07 -4.42
#